data_AF-A0A6N6P469-F1
#
_entry.id   AF-A0A6N6P469-F1
#
_cell.length_a   1.000
_cell.length_b   1.000
_cell.length_c   1.000
_cell.angle_alpha   90.00
_cell.angle_beta   90.00
_cell.angle_gamma   90.00
#
_symmetry.space_group_name_H-M   'P 1'
#
loop_
_entity.id
_entity.type
_entity.pdbx_description
1 polymer ?
#
loop_
_entity_poly.entity_id
_entity_poly.type
_entity_poly.pdbx_seq_one_letter_code
_entity_poly.pdbx_strand_id
1 'polypeptide(L)'
;MKRSLLLPFLLVLLLSGCEAPLVLQTTQDRESIAATIKGEHPGDYFIGRRFYKVDYKMWGWVKSPGETWKQSRLVMFNEQKKLAPDREHNAVGTDNNYEYRLAGRFS
;
A
#
# COMPACT_ATOMS: atom_id res chain seq x y z
N MET A 1 -39.48 29.96 -28.27
CA MET A 1 -38.53 30.30 -27.19
C MET A 1 -38.22 29.05 -26.36
N LYS A 2 -37.33 28.16 -26.83
CA LYS A 2 -36.91 26.97 -26.06
C LYS A 2 -35.48 27.24 -25.59
N ARG A 3 -35.34 27.70 -24.34
CA ARG A 3 -34.07 28.00 -23.69
C ARG A 3 -33.23 26.73 -23.61
N SER A 4 -32.05 26.76 -24.23
CA SER A 4 -30.99 25.77 -24.13
C SER A 4 -30.60 25.53 -22.67
N LEU A 5 -31.24 24.56 -22.03
CA LEU A 5 -30.89 24.05 -20.70
C LEU A 5 -29.90 22.87 -20.74
N LEU A 6 -29.47 22.45 -21.94
CA LEU A 6 -28.59 21.29 -22.13
C LEU A 6 -27.11 21.58 -21.84
N LEU A 7 -26.66 22.82 -21.99
CA LEU A 7 -25.26 23.20 -21.78
C LEU A 7 -24.76 23.11 -20.32
N PRO A 8 -25.51 23.58 -19.29
CA PRO A 8 -25.03 23.50 -17.90
C PRO A 8 -25.00 22.06 -17.37
N PHE A 9 -25.84 21.17 -17.89
CA PHE A 9 -25.88 19.77 -17.44
C PHE A 9 -24.66 18.97 -17.90
N LEU A 10 -24.14 19.27 -19.10
CA LEU A 10 -22.95 18.62 -19.64
C LEU A 10 -21.66 19.04 -18.92
N LEU A 11 -21.61 20.27 -18.40
CA LEU A 11 -20.44 20.79 -17.66
C LEU A 11 -20.30 20.17 -16.26
N VAL A 12 -21.41 19.80 -15.61
CA VAL A 12 -21.42 19.14 -14.29
C VAL A 12 -20.91 17.70 -14.37
N LEU A 13 -21.18 17.00 -15.48
CA LEU A 13 -20.69 15.63 -15.73
C LEU A 13 -19.18 15.58 -16.00
N LEU A 14 -18.56 16.69 -16.41
CA LEU A 14 -17.11 16.78 -16.63
C LEU A 14 -16.30 17.06 -15.36
N LEU A 15 -16.97 17.40 -14.26
CA LEU A 15 -16.35 17.71 -12.97
C LEU A 15 -16.36 16.54 -11.97
N SER A 16 -16.97 15.41 -12.32
CA SER A 16 -16.86 14.18 -11.51
C SER A 16 -15.49 13.55 -11.72
N GLY A 17 -14.45 14.12 -11.12
CA GLY A 17 -13.16 13.47 -10.98
C GLY A 17 -13.27 12.28 -10.03
N CYS A 18 -12.62 11.17 -10.36
CA CYS A 18 -12.36 10.12 -9.36
C CYS A 18 -11.41 10.70 -8.31
N GLU A 19 -11.92 11.01 -7.11
CA GLU A 19 -11.04 11.12 -5.95
C GLU A 19 -10.42 9.75 -5.69
N ALA A 20 -9.09 9.66 -5.81
CA ALA A 20 -8.37 8.52 -5.26
C ALA A 20 -8.47 8.63 -3.72
N PRO A 21 -9.07 7.66 -3.01
CA PRO A 21 -9.23 7.75 -1.58
C PRO A 21 -7.85 7.75 -0.91
N LEU A 22 -7.52 8.83 -0.22
CA LEU A 22 -6.35 8.86 0.65
C LEU A 22 -6.68 8.03 1.90
N VAL A 23 -5.87 7.00 2.19
CA VAL A 23 -6.11 5.95 3.20
C VAL A 23 -6.14 6.46 4.67
N LEU A 24 -6.05 7.77 4.90
CA LEU A 24 -6.01 8.38 6.23
C LEU A 24 -6.76 9.74 6.30
N GLN A 25 -7.86 9.88 5.56
CA GLN A 25 -8.61 11.15 5.56
C GLN A 25 -9.41 11.38 6.84
N THR A 26 -9.83 10.31 7.54
CA THR A 26 -10.75 10.41 8.67
C THR A 26 -10.20 9.81 9.96
N THR A 27 -10.82 10.17 11.09
CA THR A 27 -10.56 9.51 12.39
C THR A 27 -10.92 8.02 12.33
N GLN A 28 -11.99 7.68 11.62
CA GLN A 28 -12.43 6.30 11.43
C GLN A 28 -11.37 5.44 10.73
N ASP A 29 -10.71 5.96 9.69
CA ASP A 29 -9.63 5.24 9.01
C ASP A 29 -8.48 4.93 9.96
N ARG A 30 -8.09 5.93 10.77
CA ARG A 30 -7.01 5.81 11.76
C ARG A 30 -7.34 4.79 12.85
N GLU A 31 -8.59 4.78 13.30
CA GLU A 31 -9.08 3.81 14.28
C GLU A 31 -9.12 2.39 13.69
N SER A 32 -9.53 2.24 12.42
CA SER A 32 -9.54 0.94 11.74
C SER A 32 -8.13 0.35 11.59
N ILE A 33 -7.15 1.19 11.24
CA ILE A 33 -5.73 0.80 11.16
C ILE A 33 -5.21 0.46 12.56
N ALA A 34 -5.52 1.26 13.57
CA ALA A 34 -5.10 1.01 14.95
C ALA A 34 -5.68 -0.31 15.49
N ALA A 35 -6.95 -0.60 15.20
CA ALA A 35 -7.61 -1.86 15.55
C ALA A 35 -6.96 -3.05 14.85
N THR A 36 -6.62 -2.90 13.56
CA THR A 36 -5.90 -3.94 12.79
C THR A 36 -4.55 -4.22 13.41
N ILE A 37 -3.74 -3.19 13.71
CA ILE A 37 -2.42 -3.32 14.34
C ILE A 37 -2.54 -3.98 15.71
N LYS A 38 -3.55 -3.61 16.51
CA LYS A 38 -3.81 -4.22 17.82
C LYS A 38 -4.18 -5.70 17.74
N GLY A 39 -4.78 -6.13 16.62
CA GLY A 39 -5.12 -7.53 16.35
C GLY A 39 -3.95 -8.37 15.82
N GLU A 40 -2.80 -7.77 15.52
CA GLU A 40 -1.62 -8.52 15.06
C GLU A 40 -1.06 -9.38 16.20
N HIS A 41 -0.89 -10.68 15.94
CA HIS A 41 -0.26 -11.57 16.91
C HIS A 41 1.22 -11.20 17.13
N PRO A 42 1.69 -11.04 18.37
CA PRO A 42 3.12 -10.87 18.64
C PRO A 42 3.94 -12.09 18.18
N GLY A 43 5.18 -11.86 17.76
CA GLY A 43 6.10 -12.96 17.41
C GLY A 43 7.39 -12.49 16.73
N ASP A 44 8.29 -13.46 16.50
CA ASP A 44 9.56 -13.24 15.79
C ASP A 44 9.37 -13.35 14.27
N TYR A 45 8.68 -12.35 13.72
CA TYR A 45 8.48 -12.20 12.29
C TYR A 45 8.28 -10.72 11.98
N PHE A 46 8.32 -10.37 10.71
CA PHE A 46 7.97 -9.03 10.24
C PHE A 46 6.74 -9.04 9.36
N ILE A 47 6.02 -7.91 9.35
CA ILE A 47 4.94 -7.63 8.41
C ILE A 47 5.52 -6.69 7.36
N GLY A 48 5.59 -7.16 6.11
CA GLY A 48 6.12 -6.41 4.99
C GLY A 48 5.03 -6.05 4.00
N ARG A 49 4.91 -4.77 3.63
CA ARG A 49 4.03 -4.33 2.56
C ARG A 49 4.84 -3.99 1.32
N ARG A 50 4.52 -4.65 0.22
CA ARG A 50 5.16 -4.42 -1.08
C ARG A 50 4.88 -2.98 -1.55
N PHE A 51 5.93 -2.29 -1.97
CA PHE A 51 5.80 -1.04 -2.73
C PHE A 51 6.59 -1.14 -4.01
N TYR A 52 5.89 -1.25 -5.13
CA TYR A 52 6.50 -1.30 -6.44
C TYR A 52 6.35 0.05 -7.16
N LYS A 53 7.47 0.53 -7.67
CA LYS A 53 7.53 1.61 -8.66
C LYS A 53 8.70 1.31 -9.60
N VAL A 54 8.48 1.43 -10.90
CA VAL A 54 9.42 0.98 -11.95
C VAL A 54 10.85 1.54 -11.75
N ASP A 55 10.96 2.78 -11.29
CA ASP A 55 12.25 3.46 -11.12
C ASP A 55 12.94 3.18 -9.77
N TYR A 56 12.29 2.45 -8.86
CA TYR A 56 12.77 2.25 -7.49
C TYR A 56 13.32 0.83 -7.33
N LYS A 57 14.49 0.72 -6.70
CA LYS A 57 15.17 -0.55 -6.48
C LYS A 57 14.87 -1.20 -5.12
N MET A 58 14.13 -0.50 -4.26
CA MET A 58 13.65 -1.05 -2.99
C MET A 58 12.52 -2.05 -3.22
N TRP A 59 12.33 -2.95 -2.25
CA TRP A 59 11.24 -3.93 -2.28
C TRP A 59 9.97 -3.38 -1.61
N GLY A 60 10.09 -2.77 -0.44
CA GLY A 60 8.91 -2.29 0.29
C GLY A 60 9.22 -1.83 1.72
N TRP A 61 8.16 -1.74 2.52
CA TRP A 61 8.21 -1.31 3.91
C TRP A 61 8.00 -2.51 4.83
N VAL A 62 8.76 -2.57 5.92
CA VAL A 62 8.73 -3.68 6.87
C VAL A 62 8.63 -3.16 8.30
N LYS A 63 7.72 -3.71 9.09
CA LYS A 63 7.55 -3.40 10.51
C LYS A 63 7.43 -4.67 11.34
N SER A 64 7.67 -4.57 12.63
CA SER A 64 7.36 -5.64 13.59
C SER A 64 5.85 -5.66 13.90
N PRO A 65 5.29 -6.79 14.34
CA PRO A 65 3.91 -6.85 14.84
C PRO A 65 3.67 -5.83 15.95
N GLY A 66 2.53 -5.15 15.91
CA GLY A 66 2.17 -4.10 16.87
C GLY A 66 2.79 -2.72 16.58
N GLU A 67 3.81 -2.63 15.71
CA GLU A 67 4.34 -1.33 15.29
C GLU A 67 3.41 -0.66 14.28
N THR A 68 3.44 0.68 14.26
CA THR A 68 2.75 1.46 13.22
C THR A 68 3.56 1.49 11.93
N TRP A 69 2.91 1.72 10.78
CA TRP A 69 3.61 1.90 9.51
C TRP A 69 4.58 3.10 9.52
N LYS A 70 4.39 4.09 10.41
CA LYS A 70 5.34 5.19 10.62
C LYS A 70 6.70 4.72 11.18
N GLN A 71 6.71 3.61 11.90
CA GLN A 71 7.93 2.98 12.45
C GLN A 71 8.56 1.96 11.50
N SER A 72 7.91 1.70 10.35
CA SER A 72 8.41 0.75 9.37
C SER A 72 9.73 1.22 8.75
N ARG A 73 10.50 0.25 8.27
CA ARG A 73 11.78 0.46 7.61
C ARG A 73 11.65 0.17 6.13
N LEU A 74 12.31 0.98 5.32
CA LEU A 74 12.42 0.72 3.90
C LEU A 74 13.47 -0.35 3.65
N VAL A 75 13.13 -1.40 2.91
CA VAL A 75 14.03 -2.54 2.71
C VAL A 75 14.27 -2.88 1.25
N MET A 76 15.44 -3.47 1.02
CA MET A 76 15.77 -4.25 -0.14
C MET A 76 16.08 -5.67 0.34
N PHE A 77 15.61 -6.69 -0.38
CA PHE A 77 15.94 -8.07 -0.04
C PHE A 77 17.31 -8.46 -0.59
N ASN A 78 18.01 -9.32 0.17
CA ASN A 78 19.20 -9.98 -0.33
C ASN A 78 18.81 -11.13 -1.26
N GLU A 79 18.69 -10.80 -2.54
CA GLU A 79 18.27 -11.75 -3.57
C GLU A 79 19.34 -12.73 -4.04
N GLN A 80 20.58 -12.61 -3.54
CA GLN A 80 21.57 -13.67 -3.70
C GLN A 80 21.20 -14.93 -2.91
N LYS A 81 20.35 -14.78 -1.88
CA LYS A 81 19.88 -15.91 -1.04
C LYS A 81 18.50 -16.42 -1.44
N LYS A 82 17.55 -15.52 -1.68
CA LYS A 82 16.18 -15.85 -2.05
C LYS A 82 15.55 -14.69 -2.82
N LEU A 83 14.93 -15.01 -3.96
CA LEU A 83 14.18 -14.03 -4.75
C LEU A 83 12.91 -13.60 -4.02
N ALA A 84 12.48 -12.36 -4.26
CA ALA A 84 11.14 -11.96 -3.87
C ALA A 84 10.08 -12.67 -4.74
N PRO A 85 8.85 -12.85 -4.23
CA PRO A 85 7.82 -13.65 -4.91
C PRO A 85 7.51 -13.19 -6.33
N ASP A 86 7.44 -11.88 -6.59
CA ASP A 86 7.17 -11.34 -7.92
C ASP A 86 8.27 -11.71 -8.93
N ARG A 87 9.53 -11.66 -8.52
CA ARG A 87 10.67 -12.04 -9.37
C ARG A 87 10.80 -13.55 -9.54
N GLU A 88 10.49 -14.35 -8.51
CA GLU A 88 10.45 -15.81 -8.60
C GLU A 88 9.45 -16.29 -9.67
N HIS A 89 8.35 -15.56 -9.85
CA HIS A 89 7.33 -15.86 -10.88
C HIS A 89 7.51 -15.06 -12.19
N ASN A 90 8.60 -14.31 -12.36
CA ASN A 90 8.81 -13.40 -13.50
C ASN A 90 7.65 -12.41 -13.72
N ALA A 91 6.99 -11.99 -12.65
CA ALA A 91 5.80 -11.14 -12.63
C ALA A 91 6.07 -9.87 -11.81
N VAL A 92 7.13 -9.15 -12.14
CA VAL A 92 7.63 -8.02 -11.33
C VAL A 92 6.54 -6.98 -11.05
N GLY A 93 6.32 -6.70 -9.77
CA GLY A 93 5.37 -5.67 -9.33
C GLY A 93 3.89 -6.07 -9.34
N THR A 94 3.53 -7.30 -9.76
CA THR A 94 2.13 -7.76 -9.72
C THR A 94 1.59 -7.87 -8.30
N ASP A 95 2.48 -7.95 -7.31
CA ASP A 95 2.18 -8.03 -5.88
C ASP A 95 2.18 -6.66 -5.18
N ASN A 96 2.12 -5.55 -5.92
CA ASN A 96 2.12 -4.22 -5.32
C ASN A 96 1.00 -4.06 -4.28
N ASN A 97 1.31 -3.45 -3.13
CA ASN A 97 0.45 -3.33 -1.94
C ASN A 97 0.08 -4.66 -1.23
N TYR A 98 0.58 -5.80 -1.68
CA TYR A 98 0.39 -7.06 -0.96
C TYR A 98 1.17 -7.06 0.37
N GLU A 99 0.59 -7.69 1.39
CA GLU A 99 1.20 -7.86 2.71
C GLU A 99 1.73 -9.27 2.94
N TYR A 100 2.99 -9.35 3.33
CA TYR A 100 3.71 -10.57 3.59
C TYR A 100 4.04 -10.72 5.07
N ARG A 101 3.99 -11.96 5.56
CA ARG A 101 4.71 -12.37 6.76
C ARG A 101 6.12 -12.77 6.36
N LEU A 102 7.12 -12.12 6.93
CA LEU A 102 8.53 -12.29 6.59
C LEU A 102 9.31 -12.84 7.79
N ALA A 103 10.28 -13.70 7.49
CA ALA A 103 11.29 -14.13 8.45
C ALA A 103 12.67 -13.70 7.95
N GLY A 104 13.52 -13.19 8.84
CA GLY A 104 14.84 -12.69 8.47
C GLY A 104 15.44 -11.77 9.51
N ARG A 105 16.45 -11.01 9.10
CA ARG A 105 17.10 -9.99 9.95
C ARG A 105 17.61 -8.84 9.10
N PHE A 106 17.74 -7.68 9.71
CA PHE A 106 18.47 -6.55 9.11
C PHE A 106 19.98 -6.78 9.22
N SER A 107 20.73 -6.28 8.25
CA SER A 107 22.20 -6.33 8.19
C SER A 107 22.76 -5.02 7.71
#